data_AF-A0A2U3LNV6-F1
#
_entry.id   AF-A0A2U3LNV6-F1
#
_cell.length_a   1.000
_cell.length_b   1.000
_cell.length_c   1.000
_cell.angle_alpha   90.00
_cell.angle_beta   90.00
_cell.angle_gamma   90.00
#
_symmetry.space_group_name_H-M   'P 1'
#
loop_
_entity.id
_entity.type
_entity.pdbx_description
1 polymer ?
#
loop_
_entity_poly.entity_id
_entity_poly.type
_entity_poly.pdbx_seq_one_letter_code
_entity_poly.pdbx_strand_id
1 'polypeptide(L)' 'MILIPHFPLVRMILLSQVLNGVLLPFVLIFMIKLINKHDLMGEWVNPRWFNVVSWSTVVIIIGLTLAWIGVSMRGMQ' A
#
# COMPACT_ATOMS: atom_id res chain seq x y z
N MET A 1 23.29 19.15 7.71
CA MET A 1 23.57 19.07 9.15
C MET A 1 23.81 17.62 9.52
N ILE A 2 25.09 17.25 9.50
CA ILE A 2 25.64 15.93 9.85
C ILE A 2 26.23 16.12 11.25
N LEU A 3 25.46 15.82 12.31
CA LEU A 3 26.01 15.80 13.67
C LEU A 3 25.10 15.05 14.66
N ILE A 4 24.79 13.77 14.40
CA ILE A 4 24.49 12.84 15.51
C ILE A 4 25.09 11.46 15.16
N PRO A 5 26.23 11.09 15.76
CA PRO A 5 26.81 9.76 15.60
C PRO A 5 25.93 8.78 16.38
N HIS A 6 25.34 7.79 15.70
CA HIS A 6 24.36 6.82 16.23
C HIS A 6 22.89 7.25 16.32
N PHE A 7 22.46 8.35 15.68
CA PHE A 7 21.01 8.43 15.42
C PHE A 7 20.69 7.37 14.37
N PRO A 8 19.79 6.43 14.64
CA PRO A 8 19.45 5.39 13.69
C PRO A 8 18.51 5.98 12.62
N LEU A 9 18.95 7.05 11.95
CA LEU A 9 18.27 7.72 10.84
C LEU A 9 17.89 6.70 9.77
N VAL A 10 18.81 5.80 9.43
CA VAL A 10 18.56 4.70 8.50
C VAL A 10 17.45 3.79 9.03
N ARG A 11 17.45 3.44 10.31
CA ARG A 11 16.40 2.58 10.91
C ARG A 11 15.05 3.27 10.95
N MET A 12 15.01 4.57 11.24
CA MET A 12 13.81 5.41 11.18
C MET A 12 13.29 5.55 9.76
N ILE A 13 14.17 5.77 8.77
CA ILE A 13 13.81 5.87 7.35
C ILE A 13 13.28 4.52 6.85
N LEU A 14 13.95 3.41 7.18
CA LEU A 14 13.50 2.06 6.85
C LEU A 14 12.15 1.75 7.52
N LEU A 15 11.96 2.13 8.79
CA LEU A 15 10.67 2.00 9.47
C LEU A 15 9.59 2.85 8.78
N SER A 16 9.88 4.10 8.40
CA SER A 16 8.96 4.95 7.65
C SER A 16 8.67 4.41 6.25
N GLN A 17 9.61 3.71 5.60
CA GLN A 17 9.40 3.05 4.31
C GLN A 17 8.51 1.82 4.45
N VAL A 18 8.75 0.99 5.46
CA VAL A 18 7.88 -0.15 5.77
C VAL A 18 6.49 0.35 6.14
N LEU A 19 6.39 1.39 6.97
CA LEU A 19 5.13 2.06 7.30
C LEU A 19 4.43 2.60 6.06
N ASN A 20 5.10 3.37 5.20
CA ASN A 20 4.50 3.91 3.99
C ASN A 20 4.05 2.81 3.01
N GLY A 21 4.85 1.74 2.88
CA GLY A 21 4.52 0.59 2.05
C GLY A 21 3.31 -0.20 2.55
N VAL A 22 3.08 -0.26 3.87
CA VAL A 22 1.92 -0.92 4.48
C VAL A 22 0.71 0.03 4.60
N LEU A 23 0.96 1.32 4.83
CA LEU A 23 -0.07 2.36 4.96
C LEU A 23 -0.84 2.55 3.66
N LEU A 24 -0.18 2.59 2.51
CA LEU A 24 -0.85 2.76 1.22
C LEU A 24 -1.94 1.71 0.94
N PRO A 25 -1.64 0.39 0.93
CA PRO A 25 -2.65 -0.64 0.71
C PRO A 25 -3.71 -0.64 1.82
N PHE A 26 -3.32 -0.38 3.07
CA PHE A 26 -4.26 -0.27 4.19
C PHE A 26 -5.28 0.85 3.95
N VAL A 27 -4.81 2.05 3.61
CA VAL A 27 -5.66 3.20 3.30
C VAL A 27 -6.54 2.91 2.08
N LEU A 28 -5.99 2.31 1.00
CA LEU A 28 -6.76 1.94 -0.19
C LEU A 28 -7.90 0.97 0.15
N ILE A 29 -7.66 -0.04 0.98
CA ILE A 29 -8.71 -0.98 1.43
C ILE A 29 -9.82 -0.23 2.18
N PHE A 30 -9.46 0.65 3.11
CA PHE A 30 -10.43 1.47 3.83
C PHE A 30 -11.19 2.41 2.90
N MET A 31 -10.50 3.03 1.95
CA MET A 31 -11.09 3.94 0.96
C MET A 31 -12.11 3.18 0.12
N ILE A 32 -11.74 2.03 -0.48
CA ILE A 32 -12.66 1.19 -1.25
C ILE A 32 -13.89 0.81 -0.41
N LYS A 33 -13.70 0.42 0.85
CA LYS A 33 -14.80 0.06 1.76
C LYS A 33 -15.71 1.25 2.09
N LEU A 34 -15.16 2.46 2.20
CA LEU A 34 -15.89 3.69 2.48
C LEU A 34 -16.71 4.14 1.26
N ILE A 35 -16.10 4.10 0.07
CA ILE A 35 -16.73 4.47 -1.21
C ILE A 35 -17.82 3.45 -1.59
N ASN A 36 -17.70 2.19 -1.16
CA ASN A 36 -18.70 1.15 -1.38
C ASN A 36 -19.85 1.20 -0.33
N LYS A 37 -19.75 2.03 0.71
CA LYS A 37 -20.84 2.22 1.67
C LYS A 37 -21.87 3.21 1.12
N HIS A 38 -23.00 2.65 0.69
CA HIS A 38 -24.19 3.41 0.26
C HIS A 38 -24.70 4.38 1.33
N ASP A 39 -24.54 3.98 2.60
CA ASP A 39 -24.92 4.75 3.79
C ASP A 39 -24.09 6.04 3.98
N LEU A 40 -22.86 6.06 3.44
CA LEU A 40 -21.96 7.21 3.53
C LEU A 40 -21.90 8.03 2.24
N MET A 41 -22.05 7.37 1.07
CA MET A 41 -21.89 8.00 -0.24
C MET A 41 -23.21 8.40 -0.93
N GLY A 42 -24.36 8.04 -0.36
CA GLY A 42 -25.67 8.39 -0.91
C GLY A 42 -25.92 7.71 -2.26
N GLU A 43 -26.23 8.47 -3.31
CA GLU A 43 -26.51 7.95 -4.66
C GLU A 43 -25.26 7.72 -5.52
N TRP A 44 -24.08 8.19 -5.09
CA TRP A 44 -22.82 8.11 -5.85
C TRP A 44 -21.96 6.92 -5.45
N VAL A 45 -22.58 5.75 -5.31
CA VAL A 45 -21.87 4.55 -4.85
C VAL A 45 -21.21 3.87 -6.03
N ASN A 46 -20.00 3.38 -5.79
CA ASN A 46 -19.25 2.71 -6.81
C ASN A 46 -19.97 1.42 -7.26
N PRO A 47 -20.40 1.31 -8.54
CA PRO A 47 -21.14 0.14 -9.00
C PRO A 47 -20.26 -1.11 -8.96
N ARG A 48 -20.89 -2.29 -8.86
CA ARG A 48 -20.20 -3.59 -8.72
C ARG A 48 -19.04 -3.82 -9.71
N TRP A 49 -19.12 -3.25 -10.92
CA TRP A 49 -18.04 -3.24 -11.92
C TRP A 49 -16.76 -2.53 -11.45
N PHE A 50 -16.89 -1.41 -10.77
CA PHE A 50 -15.74 -0.67 -10.26
C PHE A 50 -15.13 -1.34 -9.01
N ASN A 51 -15.93 -2.12 -8.29
CA ASN A 51 -15.42 -3.00 -7.24
C ASN A 51 -14.50 -4.09 -7.84
N VAL A 52 -14.86 -4.64 -9.01
CA VAL A 52 -14.00 -5.58 -9.77
C VAL A 52 -12.70 -4.91 -10.23
N VAL A 53 -12.79 -3.69 -10.78
CA VAL A 53 -11.60 -2.92 -11.19
C VAL A 53 -10.70 -2.64 -9.98
N SER A 54 -11.25 -2.17 -8.86
CA SER A 54 -10.46 -1.88 -7.65
C SER A 54 -9.80 -3.13 -7.09
N TRP A 55 -10.52 -4.26 -7.04
CA TRP A 55 -9.96 -5.53 -6.61
C TRP A 55 -8.86 -6.02 -7.56
N SER A 56 -9.04 -5.83 -8.87
CA SER A 56 -8.02 -6.15 -9.87
C SER A 56 -6.74 -5.33 -9.66
N THR A 57 -6.86 -4.03 -9.39
CA THR A 57 -5.70 -3.15 -9.13
C THR A 57 -4.96 -3.58 -7.86
N VAL A 58 -5.69 -3.92 -6.79
CA VAL A 58 -5.10 -4.42 -5.54
C VAL A 58 -4.34 -5.73 -5.77
N VAL A 59 -4.94 -6.69 -6.47
CA VAL A 59 -4.30 -7.98 -6.80
C VAL A 59 -3.04 -7.78 -7.64
N ILE A 60 -3.10 -6.91 -8.65
CA ILE A 60 -1.93 -6.59 -9.51
C ILE A 60 -0.79 -5.99 -8.67
N ILE A 61 -1.09 -5.01 -7.81
CA ILE A 61 -0.06 -4.38 -6.96
C ILE A 61 0.56 -5.41 -6.03
N ILE A 62 -0.24 -6.25 -5.35
CA ILE A 62 0.26 -7.31 -4.46
C ILE A 62 1.16 -8.29 -5.23
N GLY A 63 0.70 -8.74 -6.41
CA GLY A 63 1.47 -9.65 -7.27
C GLY A 63 2.81 -9.05 -7.71
N LEU A 64 2.82 -7.78 -8.11
CA LEU A 64 4.04 -7.05 -8.48
C LEU A 64 4.98 -6.87 -7.29
N THR A 65 4.46 -6.54 -6.10
CA THR A 65 5.27 -6.42 -4.89
C THR A 65 5.90 -7.75 -4.50
N LEU A 66 5.15 -8.86 -4.56
CA LEU A 66 5.68 -10.20 -4.29
C LEU A 66 6.73 -10.63 -5.32
N ALA A 67 6.48 -10.36 -6.60
CA ALA A 67 7.45 -10.62 -7.66
C ALA A 67 8.73 -9.82 -7.44
N TRP A 68 8.62 -8.54 -7.10
CA TRP A 68 9.76 -7.67 -6.82
C TRP A 68 10.56 -8.13 -5.60
N ILE A 69 9.89 -8.54 -4.51
CA ILE A 69 10.55 -9.14 -3.33
C ILE A 69 11.27 -10.43 -3.73
N GLY A 70 10.62 -11.31 -4.50
CA GLY A 70 11.22 -12.57 -4.95
C GLY A 70 12.45 -12.35 -5.83
N VAL A 71 12.41 -11.36 -6.73
CA VAL A 71 13.55 -10.95 -7.56
C VAL A 71 14.64 -10.31 -6.71
N SER A 72 14.28 -9.45 -5.76
CA SER A 72 15.24 -8.79 -4.87
C SER A 72 15.98 -9.80 -3.98
N MET A 73 15.29 -10.80 -3.45
CA MET A 73 15.93 -11.89 -2.68
C MET A 73 16.89 -12.73 -3.54
N ARG A 74 16.59 -12.95 -4.82
CA ARG A 74 17.51 -13.64 -5.74
C ARG A 74 18.71 -12.79 -6.16
N GLY A 75 18.57 -11.46 -6.19
CA GLY A 75 19.64 -10.53 -6.55
C GLY A 75 20.59 -10.17 -5.39
N MET A 76 20.35 -10.68 -4.18
CA MET A 76 21.24 -10.51 -3.00
C MET A 76 22.22 -11.68 -2.79
N GLN A 77 22.28 -12.66 -3.70
CA GLN A 77 23.38 -13.64 -3.82
C GLN A 77 24.39 -13.18 -4.87
#